data_AF-A0A6J3ZW27-F1
#
_entry.id   AF-A0A6J3ZW27-F1
#
_cell.length_a   1.000
_cell.length_b   1.000
_cell.length_c   1.000
_cell.angle_alpha   90.00
_cell.angle_beta   90.00
_cell.angle_gamma   90.00
#
_symmetry.space_group_name_H-M   'P 1'
#
loop_
_entity.id
_entity.type
_entity.pdbx_description
1 polymer ?
#
loop_
_entity_poly.entity_id
_entity_poly.type
_entity_poly.pdbx_seq_one_letter_code
_entity_poly.pdbx_strand_id
1 'polypeptide(L)'
;MSVQENVIRPTANFPPSVWGDQFLKYDEREDQSGLEKVVEDLKDKLRQEILGKLNVPNQHTNLLRLIDSIQRLGIAYHFEEEVDRTLHHFYNAYGDNWTGGATSVWFRVMRQRGFFVSSDVFKSYKDKNGAFMENLENDIAGLLELYEATYLRVPGEVILDDALAFTKSRLDEISNDPLWTNSMVSTQIIEALKQPMHKRLPRLEALRYIAFYQQQDSCNESLLKLAKMGFNLLQSLHKKELSQVYKWWKSFDVPTNLPYARNRMVECYFWSLGVFFEPKYSHSRMFLAKVLSMATILDDTYDAYGTYEELEIFTAAIHRWSVTCLDALPEKYKLVYRMLLSLYEDMEKILAKMGKVHHLNYVREAMMEYIGCYLKEAKWANEEYIPTLEEHKEVTTVSSGYKFTLIASFAGMGDGITDQTFKWALTMPPLAKACCVLCRVMDDIVTHKEEQERKHVASGIQCYMKEFDVAEQDVYNVFNTKVKDAWVEMNEESLKCKDVKMPVIMRVINLARVMDVLYKNKDHFTHVGPELINHINSLVVDPIKA
;
A
#
# COMPACT_ATOMS: atom_id res chain seq x y z
N MET A 1 -26.73 44.97 0.59
CA MET A 1 -25.75 44.56 1.61
C MET A 1 -26.36 43.38 2.35
N SER A 2 -26.12 42.16 1.89
CA SER A 2 -26.54 40.97 2.63
C SER A 2 -25.70 40.89 3.90
N VAL A 3 -26.37 40.82 5.04
CA VAL A 3 -25.73 40.48 6.31
C VAL A 3 -25.10 39.11 6.10
N GLN A 4 -23.78 39.09 5.98
CA GLN A 4 -23.02 37.84 5.96
C GLN A 4 -23.12 37.32 7.39
N GLU A 5 -24.07 36.40 7.64
CA GLU A 5 -24.07 35.65 8.89
C GLU A 5 -22.67 35.08 9.06
N ASN A 6 -22.06 35.32 10.23
CA ASN A 6 -20.80 34.71 10.61
C ASN A 6 -21.04 33.21 10.79
N VAL A 7 -21.04 32.47 9.69
CA VAL A 7 -21.14 31.01 9.69
C VAL A 7 -19.87 30.48 10.36
N ILE A 8 -20.01 29.95 11.56
CA ILE A 8 -18.93 29.26 12.28
C ILE A 8 -18.70 27.93 11.56
N ARG A 9 -17.49 27.73 11.04
CA ARG A 9 -17.10 26.51 10.32
C ARG A 9 -16.17 25.68 11.20
N PRO A 10 -16.22 24.34 11.09
CA PRO A 10 -15.10 23.54 11.58
C PRO A 10 -13.85 23.97 10.80
N THR A 11 -12.70 23.95 11.47
CA THR A 11 -11.41 24.31 10.86
C THR A 11 -10.35 23.38 11.41
N ALA A 12 -9.46 22.91 10.54
CA ALA A 12 -8.25 22.19 10.91
C ALA A 12 -7.01 22.97 10.47
N ASN A 13 -5.94 22.89 11.25
CA ASN A 13 -4.68 23.60 10.98
C ASN A 13 -3.71 22.70 10.22
N PHE A 14 -3.97 22.51 8.92
CA PHE A 14 -3.13 21.64 8.11
C PHE A 14 -1.78 22.29 7.74
N PRO A 15 -0.64 21.56 7.85
CA PRO A 15 0.64 22.07 7.40
C PRO A 15 0.69 22.29 5.87
N PRO A 16 1.44 23.28 5.37
CA PRO A 16 1.63 23.47 3.94
C PRO A 16 2.41 22.29 3.31
N SER A 17 2.36 22.19 1.99
CA SER A 17 3.21 21.22 1.26
C SER A 17 4.69 21.59 1.39
N VAL A 18 5.54 20.59 1.63
CA VAL A 18 6.99 20.76 1.76
C VAL A 18 7.73 20.80 0.41
N TRP A 19 7.02 20.54 -0.69
CA TRP A 19 7.65 20.27 -1.99
C TRP A 19 7.82 21.51 -2.88
N GLY A 20 7.04 22.57 -2.65
CA GLY A 20 6.94 23.69 -3.59
C GLY A 20 6.65 23.20 -5.01
N ASP A 21 7.13 23.93 -6.03
CA ASP A 21 6.88 23.59 -7.44
C ASP A 21 7.95 22.68 -8.08
N GLN A 22 8.77 21.96 -7.27
CA GLN A 22 9.91 21.20 -7.79
C GLN A 22 9.53 20.08 -8.77
N PHE A 23 8.32 19.53 -8.66
CA PHE A 23 7.83 18.47 -9.55
C PHE A 23 7.08 19.00 -10.78
N LEU A 24 6.95 20.33 -10.94
CA LEU A 24 6.20 20.92 -12.04
C LEU A 24 6.84 20.66 -13.41
N LYS A 25 8.18 20.65 -13.47
CA LYS A 25 8.93 20.36 -14.69
C LYS A 25 9.63 19.01 -14.56
N TYR A 26 9.45 18.19 -15.58
CA TYR A 26 10.24 16.99 -15.80
C TYR A 26 11.13 17.27 -17.00
N ASP A 27 12.44 17.37 -16.75
CA ASP A 27 13.43 17.43 -17.81
C ASP A 27 13.62 16.01 -18.35
N GLU A 28 13.09 15.76 -19.55
CA GLU A 28 13.28 14.50 -20.26
C GLU A 28 14.78 14.39 -20.58
N ARG A 29 15.48 13.47 -19.90
CA ARG A 29 16.90 13.23 -20.18
C ARG A 29 17.06 12.74 -21.62
N GLU A 30 18.16 13.15 -22.26
CA GLU A 30 18.57 12.72 -23.61
C GLU A 30 18.62 11.20 -23.74
N ASP A 31 18.27 10.75 -24.96
CA ASP A 31 18.33 9.42 -25.56
C ASP A 31 18.74 8.24 -24.64
N GLN A 32 17.73 7.56 -24.09
CA GLN A 32 17.90 6.31 -23.33
C GLN A 32 17.96 5.06 -24.23
N SER A 33 17.95 5.19 -25.57
CA SER A 33 17.85 4.03 -26.47
C SER A 33 18.98 3.01 -26.29
N GLY A 34 20.21 3.47 -26.03
CA GLY A 34 21.34 2.60 -25.71
C GLY A 34 21.19 1.86 -24.38
N LEU A 35 20.51 2.48 -23.40
CA LEU A 35 20.24 1.90 -22.09
C LEU A 35 19.16 0.83 -22.17
N GLU A 36 18.09 1.09 -22.93
CA GLU A 36 16.98 0.17 -23.16
C GLU A 36 17.47 -1.13 -23.80
N LYS A 37 18.32 -1.03 -24.83
CA LYS A 37 18.89 -2.21 -25.48
C LYS A 37 19.69 -3.09 -24.51
N VAL A 38 20.56 -2.49 -23.70
CA VAL A 38 21.35 -3.23 -22.70
C VAL A 38 20.42 -3.90 -21.65
N VAL A 39 19.33 -3.23 -21.28
CA VAL A 39 18.34 -3.77 -20.35
C VAL A 39 17.60 -4.96 -20.98
N GLU A 40 17.22 -4.91 -22.25
CA GLU A 40 16.61 -6.05 -22.95
C GLU A 40 17.58 -7.23 -23.07
N ASP A 41 18.83 -6.99 -23.45
CA ASP A 41 19.85 -8.06 -23.54
C ASP A 41 20.06 -8.77 -22.18
N LEU A 42 20.06 -8.00 -21.08
CA LEU A 42 20.17 -8.55 -19.72
C LEU A 42 18.93 -9.34 -19.31
N LYS A 43 17.73 -8.89 -19.69
CA LYS A 43 16.48 -9.62 -19.45
C LYS A 43 16.52 -10.97 -20.15
N ASP A 44 16.85 -11.00 -21.44
CA ASP A 44 16.86 -12.23 -22.22
C ASP A 44 17.88 -13.23 -21.69
N LYS A 45 19.09 -12.77 -21.31
CA LYS A 45 20.08 -13.62 -20.65
C LYS A 45 19.51 -14.25 -19.37
N LEU A 46 18.82 -13.47 -18.54
CA LEU A 46 18.26 -13.96 -17.29
C LEU A 46 17.09 -14.92 -17.50
N ARG A 47 16.23 -14.68 -18.52
CA ARG A 47 15.17 -15.61 -18.92
C ARG A 47 15.75 -16.98 -19.28
N GLN A 48 16.81 -17.00 -20.10
CA GLN A 48 17.47 -18.25 -20.47
C GLN A 48 18.08 -18.96 -19.26
N GLU A 49 18.65 -18.21 -18.31
CA GLU A 49 19.17 -18.79 -17.06
C GLU A 49 18.07 -19.44 -16.21
N ILE A 50 16.92 -18.77 -16.06
CA ILE A 50 15.76 -19.32 -15.32
C ILE A 50 15.27 -20.61 -15.98
N LEU A 51 15.01 -20.56 -17.29
CA LEU A 51 14.49 -21.70 -18.04
C LEU A 51 15.47 -22.88 -18.09
N GLY A 52 16.77 -22.60 -18.20
CA GLY A 52 17.82 -23.61 -18.20
C GLY A 52 17.93 -24.37 -16.87
N LYS A 53 17.64 -23.71 -15.74
CA LYS A 53 17.65 -24.32 -14.40
C LYS A 53 16.33 -25.02 -14.05
N LEU A 54 15.23 -24.64 -14.70
CA LEU A 54 13.89 -25.10 -14.33
C LEU A 54 13.73 -26.62 -14.36
N ASN A 55 14.29 -27.30 -15.37
CA ASN A 55 14.16 -28.75 -15.53
C ASN A 55 15.32 -29.55 -14.91
N VAL A 56 16.13 -28.93 -14.05
CA VAL A 56 17.32 -29.55 -13.45
C VAL A 56 17.15 -29.60 -11.93
N PRO A 57 16.65 -30.71 -11.35
CA PRO A 57 16.26 -30.78 -9.93
C PRO A 57 17.33 -30.35 -8.93
N ASN A 58 18.61 -30.66 -9.19
CA ASN A 58 19.71 -30.26 -8.30
C ASN A 58 20.02 -28.73 -8.34
N GLN A 59 19.42 -27.98 -9.27
CA GLN A 59 19.52 -26.52 -9.35
C GLN A 59 18.31 -25.81 -8.74
N HIS A 60 17.27 -26.51 -8.31
CA HIS A 60 16.02 -25.89 -7.88
C HIS A 60 16.19 -24.95 -6.68
N THR A 61 17.08 -25.27 -5.74
CA THR A 61 17.42 -24.38 -4.62
C THR A 61 18.08 -23.08 -5.09
N ASN A 62 19.01 -23.17 -6.03
CA ASN A 62 19.69 -22.01 -6.59
C ASN A 62 18.71 -21.17 -7.42
N LEU A 63 17.81 -21.82 -8.14
CA LEU A 63 16.75 -21.15 -8.88
C LEU A 63 15.75 -20.47 -7.92
N LEU A 64 15.36 -21.09 -6.82
CA LEU A 64 14.53 -20.47 -5.78
C LEU A 64 15.17 -19.18 -5.24
N ARG A 65 16.47 -19.23 -4.90
CA ARG A 65 17.23 -18.04 -4.47
C ARG A 65 17.26 -16.96 -5.55
N LEU A 66 17.45 -17.35 -6.81
CA LEU A 66 17.44 -16.40 -7.93
C LEU A 66 16.07 -15.73 -8.08
N ILE A 67 14.97 -16.48 -7.98
CA ILE A 67 13.61 -15.94 -8.01
C ILE A 67 13.36 -14.99 -6.85
N ASP A 68 13.82 -15.34 -5.64
CA ASP A 68 13.72 -14.45 -4.48
C ASP A 68 14.50 -13.15 -4.69
N SER A 69 15.74 -13.23 -5.19
CA SER A 69 16.53 -12.04 -5.53
C SER A 69 15.88 -11.19 -6.61
N ILE A 70 15.32 -11.79 -7.67
CA ILE A 70 14.58 -11.08 -8.72
C ILE A 70 13.37 -10.31 -8.14
N GLN A 71 12.65 -10.92 -7.20
CA GLN A 71 11.54 -10.28 -6.51
C GLN A 71 12.00 -9.13 -5.61
N ARG A 72 13.01 -9.37 -4.76
CA ARG A 72 13.53 -8.37 -3.81
C ARG A 72 14.24 -7.22 -4.50
N LEU A 73 14.89 -7.44 -5.65
CA LEU A 73 15.48 -6.38 -6.48
C LEU A 73 14.43 -5.54 -7.23
N GLY A 74 13.14 -5.87 -7.11
CA GLY A 74 12.05 -5.10 -7.70
C GLY A 74 11.94 -5.22 -9.22
N ILE A 75 12.52 -6.27 -9.81
CA ILE A 75 12.54 -6.50 -11.28
C ILE A 75 11.70 -7.70 -11.73
N ALA A 76 11.00 -8.37 -10.81
CA ALA A 76 10.13 -9.51 -11.13
C ALA A 76 9.03 -9.22 -12.15
N TYR A 77 8.61 -7.95 -12.31
CA TYR A 77 7.62 -7.57 -13.32
C TYR A 77 8.10 -7.75 -14.77
N HIS A 78 9.41 -7.95 -14.99
CA HIS A 78 9.96 -8.32 -16.30
C HIS A 78 9.88 -9.82 -16.60
N PHE A 79 9.62 -10.64 -15.58
CA PHE A 79 9.71 -12.09 -15.59
C PHE A 79 8.44 -12.74 -15.02
N GLU A 80 7.28 -12.09 -15.16
CA GLU A 80 6.04 -12.56 -14.52
C GLU A 80 5.69 -13.99 -14.92
N GLU A 81 5.83 -14.33 -16.21
CA GLU A 81 5.55 -15.66 -16.73
C GLU A 81 6.57 -16.69 -16.24
N GLU A 82 7.86 -16.37 -16.30
CA GLU A 82 8.93 -17.28 -15.89
C GLU A 82 8.90 -17.55 -14.39
N VAL A 83 8.63 -16.52 -13.58
CA VAL A 83 8.44 -16.66 -12.13
C VAL A 83 7.22 -17.51 -11.85
N ASP A 84 6.07 -17.21 -12.45
CA ASP A 84 4.83 -17.97 -12.23
C ASP A 84 4.98 -19.44 -12.61
N ARG A 85 5.56 -19.71 -13.79
CA ARG A 85 5.86 -21.08 -14.26
C ARG A 85 6.81 -21.81 -13.32
N THR A 86 7.84 -21.14 -12.83
CA THR A 86 8.82 -21.74 -11.91
C THR A 86 8.16 -22.13 -10.59
N LEU A 87 7.33 -21.25 -10.03
CA LEU A 87 6.69 -21.50 -8.74
C LEU A 87 5.64 -22.60 -8.84
N HIS A 88 4.83 -22.62 -9.91
CA HIS A 88 3.92 -23.73 -10.16
C HIS A 88 4.65 -25.05 -10.34
N HIS A 89 5.76 -25.07 -11.08
CA HIS A 89 6.57 -26.28 -11.25
C HIS A 89 7.07 -26.79 -9.89
N PHE A 90 7.65 -25.91 -9.06
CA PHE A 90 8.14 -26.31 -7.76
C PHE A 90 7.01 -26.76 -6.82
N TYR A 91 5.88 -26.05 -6.81
CA TYR A 91 4.75 -26.43 -5.97
C TYR A 91 4.24 -27.83 -6.33
N ASN A 92 4.10 -28.12 -7.64
CA ASN A 92 3.67 -29.43 -8.12
C ASN A 92 4.70 -30.54 -7.85
N ALA A 93 5.99 -30.22 -7.93
CA ALA A 93 7.07 -31.19 -7.72
C ALA A 93 7.29 -31.53 -6.24
N TYR A 94 7.18 -30.54 -5.36
CA TYR A 94 7.57 -30.66 -3.95
C TYR A 94 6.41 -30.50 -2.97
N GLY A 95 5.53 -29.52 -3.17
CA GLY A 95 4.51 -29.16 -2.20
C GLY A 95 5.09 -29.00 -0.79
N ASP A 96 4.56 -29.75 0.16
CA ASP A 96 5.04 -29.75 1.56
C ASP A 96 6.35 -30.54 1.77
N ASN A 97 6.82 -31.27 0.76
CA ASN A 97 8.01 -32.13 0.84
C ASN A 97 9.29 -31.44 0.32
N TRP A 98 9.40 -30.12 0.43
CA TRP A 98 10.59 -29.39 -0.01
C TRP A 98 11.83 -29.79 0.81
N THR A 99 12.83 -30.37 0.16
CA THR A 99 14.12 -30.74 0.77
C THR A 99 15.31 -30.02 0.16
N GLY A 100 15.08 -29.02 -0.71
CA GLY A 100 16.15 -28.30 -1.41
C GLY A 100 17.02 -27.41 -0.51
N GLY A 101 16.69 -27.22 0.76
CA GLY A 101 17.32 -26.22 1.63
C GLY A 101 16.74 -24.82 1.41
N ALA A 102 17.22 -23.81 2.16
CA ALA A 102 16.61 -22.47 2.20
C ALA A 102 15.09 -22.51 2.51
N THR A 103 14.69 -23.38 3.44
CA THR A 103 13.28 -23.67 3.76
C THR A 103 12.46 -22.43 4.12
N SER A 104 13.03 -21.47 4.85
CA SER A 104 12.34 -20.19 5.15
C SER A 104 12.02 -19.38 3.88
N VAL A 105 12.95 -19.35 2.91
CA VAL A 105 12.76 -18.69 1.61
C VAL A 105 11.69 -19.41 0.79
N TRP A 106 11.74 -20.75 0.76
CA TRP A 106 10.72 -21.59 0.12
C TRP A 106 9.32 -21.26 0.62
N PHE A 107 9.13 -21.36 1.94
CA PHE A 107 7.86 -21.12 2.60
C PHE A 107 7.34 -19.71 2.28
N ARG A 108 8.22 -18.72 2.42
CA ARG A 108 7.89 -17.31 2.21
C ARG A 108 7.48 -17.02 0.77
N VAL A 109 8.28 -17.45 -0.21
CA VAL A 109 8.02 -17.20 -1.64
C VAL A 109 6.72 -17.89 -2.09
N MET A 110 6.47 -19.12 -1.63
CA MET A 110 5.25 -19.86 -1.96
C MET A 110 4.00 -19.19 -1.37
N ARG A 111 4.00 -18.87 -0.06
CA ARG A 111 2.87 -18.22 0.60
C ARG A 111 2.58 -16.82 0.01
N GLN A 112 3.61 -16.03 -0.28
CA GLN A 112 3.46 -14.72 -0.95
C GLN A 112 2.78 -14.78 -2.31
N ARG A 113 2.81 -15.96 -2.96
CA ARG A 113 2.28 -16.20 -4.30
C ARG A 113 0.99 -17.00 -4.27
N GLY A 114 0.36 -17.13 -3.10
CA GLY A 114 -0.95 -17.78 -2.95
C GLY A 114 -0.88 -19.30 -2.87
N PHE A 115 0.32 -19.91 -2.83
CA PHE A 115 0.47 -21.34 -2.66
C PHE A 115 0.42 -21.69 -1.17
N PHE A 116 -0.49 -22.58 -0.81
CA PHE A 116 -0.54 -23.10 0.55
C PHE A 116 0.54 -24.17 0.70
N VAL A 117 1.56 -23.86 1.49
CA VAL A 117 2.58 -24.80 1.98
C VAL A 117 2.50 -24.86 3.50
N SER A 118 2.55 -26.05 4.08
CA SER A 118 2.39 -26.26 5.52
C SER A 118 3.54 -25.66 6.33
N SER A 119 3.21 -25.02 7.46
CA SER A 119 4.21 -24.54 8.42
C SER A 119 4.93 -25.68 9.16
N ASP A 120 4.46 -26.92 9.02
CA ASP A 120 5.10 -28.12 9.55
C ASP A 120 6.52 -28.34 9.02
N VAL A 121 6.88 -27.71 7.90
CA VAL A 121 8.24 -27.74 7.36
C VAL A 121 9.28 -27.24 8.40
N PHE A 122 8.85 -26.36 9.32
CA PHE A 122 9.68 -25.83 10.41
C PHE A 122 9.78 -26.77 11.62
N LYS A 123 9.09 -27.92 11.65
CA LYS A 123 9.33 -28.95 12.68
C LYS A 123 10.79 -29.41 12.68
N SER A 124 11.42 -29.39 11.50
CA SER A 124 12.85 -29.69 11.33
C SER A 124 13.79 -28.68 12.02
N TYR A 125 13.27 -27.52 12.46
CA TYR A 125 14.02 -26.47 13.15
C TYR A 125 13.93 -26.61 14.68
N LYS A 126 13.12 -27.56 15.17
CA LYS A 126 12.92 -27.81 16.59
C LYS A 126 13.73 -29.02 17.06
N ASP A 127 14.19 -28.96 18.30
CA ASP A 127 14.87 -30.06 18.98
C ASP A 127 13.84 -31.11 19.47
N LYS A 128 14.36 -32.17 20.12
CA LYS A 128 13.53 -33.24 20.70
C LYS A 128 12.58 -32.78 21.81
N ASN A 129 12.82 -31.61 22.40
CA ASN A 129 11.98 -31.01 23.45
C ASN A 129 10.92 -30.07 22.85
N GLY A 130 10.95 -29.84 21.53
CA GLY A 130 10.04 -28.94 20.83
C GLY A 130 10.46 -27.47 20.84
N ALA A 131 11.67 -27.15 21.32
CA ALA A 131 12.25 -25.82 21.29
C ALA A 131 13.00 -25.58 19.98
N PHE A 132 13.08 -24.33 19.48
CA PHE A 132 13.91 -24.02 18.32
C PHE A 132 15.39 -24.27 18.65
N MET A 133 16.10 -24.95 17.74
CA MET A 133 17.48 -25.37 17.98
C MET A 133 18.43 -24.18 18.13
N GLU A 134 19.30 -24.22 19.15
CA GLU A 134 20.30 -23.17 19.43
C GLU A 134 21.29 -22.97 18.28
N ASN A 135 21.58 -23.99 17.46
CA ASN A 135 22.50 -23.85 16.34
C ASN A 135 22.00 -22.90 15.24
N LEU A 136 20.70 -22.61 15.19
CA LEU A 136 20.12 -21.60 14.30
C LEU A 136 20.61 -20.19 14.67
N GLU A 137 21.08 -19.98 15.90
CA GLU A 137 21.61 -18.70 16.38
C GLU A 137 22.94 -18.34 15.70
N ASN A 138 23.68 -19.34 15.19
CA ASN A 138 24.94 -19.12 14.48
C ASN A 138 24.73 -18.72 13.01
N ASP A 139 23.53 -18.93 12.45
CA ASP A 139 23.18 -18.54 11.07
C ASP A 139 22.24 -17.33 11.09
N ILE A 140 22.82 -16.14 11.22
CA ILE A 140 22.07 -14.87 11.29
C ILE A 140 21.19 -14.66 10.04
N ALA A 141 21.68 -15.07 8.86
CA ALA A 141 20.92 -14.95 7.62
C ALA A 141 19.71 -15.89 7.61
N GLY A 142 19.90 -17.15 8.01
CA GLY A 142 18.81 -18.11 8.18
C GLY A 142 17.79 -17.69 9.24
N LEU A 143 18.25 -17.10 10.34
CA LEU A 143 17.41 -16.56 11.41
C LEU A 143 16.55 -15.39 10.92
N LEU A 144 17.14 -14.46 10.15
CA LEU A 144 16.41 -13.35 9.55
C LEU A 144 15.39 -13.82 8.51
N GLU A 145 15.74 -14.80 7.66
CA GLU A 145 14.78 -15.36 6.71
C GLU A 145 13.64 -16.10 7.41
N LEU A 146 13.89 -16.80 8.52
CA LEU A 146 12.85 -17.40 9.35
C LEU A 146 11.94 -16.30 9.93
N TYR A 147 12.50 -15.26 10.53
CA TYR A 147 11.73 -14.11 11.02
C TYR A 147 10.80 -13.55 9.94
N GLU A 148 11.31 -13.27 8.74
CA GLU A 148 10.51 -12.74 7.64
C GLU A 148 9.42 -13.73 7.17
N ALA A 149 9.66 -15.04 7.24
CA ALA A 149 8.67 -16.07 6.92
C ALA A 149 7.51 -16.12 7.93
N THR A 150 7.74 -15.84 9.21
CA THR A 150 6.67 -15.87 10.25
C THR A 150 5.58 -14.83 10.06
N TYR A 151 5.83 -13.78 9.27
CA TYR A 151 4.83 -12.77 8.92
C TYR A 151 3.83 -13.22 7.86
N LEU A 152 3.98 -14.43 7.33
CA LEU A 152 3.02 -15.08 6.41
C LEU A 152 2.18 -16.16 7.10
N ARG A 153 2.21 -16.21 8.44
CA ARG A 153 1.38 -17.12 9.21
C ARG A 153 -0.10 -16.84 9.02
N VAL A 154 -0.90 -17.90 9.16
CA VAL A 154 -2.37 -17.86 9.21
C VAL A 154 -2.86 -18.31 10.60
N PRO A 155 -4.15 -18.12 10.94
CA PRO A 155 -4.66 -18.50 12.25
C PRO A 155 -4.41 -19.98 12.59
N GLY A 156 -3.96 -20.24 13.81
CA GLY A 156 -3.72 -21.60 14.32
C GLY A 156 -2.32 -22.17 14.05
N GLU A 157 -1.44 -21.47 13.34
CA GLU A 157 -0.06 -21.91 13.09
C GLU A 157 0.88 -21.63 14.27
N VAL A 158 0.67 -22.32 15.40
CA VAL A 158 1.42 -22.14 16.67
C VAL A 158 2.95 -22.22 16.47
N ILE A 159 3.42 -23.08 15.56
CA ILE A 159 4.85 -23.19 15.25
C ILE A 159 5.46 -21.87 14.73
N LEU A 160 4.68 -21.07 14.00
CA LEU A 160 5.12 -19.77 13.50
C LEU A 160 4.98 -18.66 14.55
N ASP A 161 4.03 -18.78 15.48
CA ASP A 161 3.95 -17.88 16.64
C ASP A 161 5.18 -18.08 17.54
N ASP A 162 5.53 -19.33 17.85
CA ASP A 162 6.76 -19.68 18.59
C ASP A 162 8.00 -19.19 17.84
N ALA A 163 8.06 -19.40 16.52
CA ALA A 163 9.19 -18.98 15.69
C ALA A 163 9.34 -17.45 15.69
N LEU A 164 8.23 -16.71 15.63
CA LEU A 164 8.28 -15.24 15.67
C LEU A 164 8.82 -14.76 17.01
N ALA A 165 8.35 -15.34 18.12
CA ALA A 165 8.84 -14.99 19.45
C ALA A 165 10.35 -15.28 19.59
N PHE A 166 10.77 -16.49 19.19
CA PHE A 166 12.18 -16.90 19.21
C PHE A 166 13.06 -16.00 18.35
N THR A 167 12.74 -15.88 17.06
CA THR A 167 13.56 -15.10 16.12
C THR A 167 13.61 -13.63 16.48
N LYS A 168 12.49 -13.03 16.90
CA LYS A 168 12.46 -11.64 17.33
C LYS A 168 13.36 -11.40 18.53
N SER A 169 13.29 -12.24 19.57
CA SER A 169 14.14 -12.11 20.76
C SER A 169 15.62 -12.16 20.40
N ARG A 170 16.02 -13.12 19.55
CA ARG A 170 17.42 -13.28 19.14
C ARG A 170 17.91 -12.15 18.25
N LEU A 171 17.09 -11.71 17.31
CA LEU A 171 17.41 -10.58 16.46
C LEU A 171 17.53 -9.28 17.26
N ASP A 172 16.66 -9.07 18.26
CA ASP A 172 16.75 -7.95 19.20
C ASP A 172 18.09 -8.01 19.98
N GLU A 173 18.48 -9.17 20.51
CA GLU A 173 19.77 -9.37 21.19
C GLU A 173 20.97 -9.03 20.28
N ILE A 174 20.99 -9.58 19.05
CA ILE A 174 22.06 -9.33 18.07
C ILE A 174 22.13 -7.84 17.70
N SER A 175 20.98 -7.18 17.55
CA SER A 175 20.92 -5.76 17.18
C SER A 175 21.49 -4.82 18.25
N ASN A 176 21.45 -5.25 19.52
CA ASN A 176 21.95 -4.50 20.67
C ASN A 176 23.39 -4.87 21.06
N ASP A 177 23.99 -5.87 20.41
CA ASP A 177 25.36 -6.29 20.69
C ASP A 177 26.38 -5.31 20.08
N PRO A 178 27.27 -4.72 20.91
CA PRO A 178 28.34 -3.82 20.45
C PRO A 178 29.22 -4.41 19.33
N LEU A 179 29.38 -5.73 19.27
CA LEU A 179 30.21 -6.41 18.26
C LEU A 179 29.66 -6.25 16.84
N TRP A 180 28.34 -6.08 16.70
CA TRP A 180 27.66 -5.98 15.41
C TRP A 180 27.28 -4.53 15.06
N THR A 181 27.59 -3.58 15.94
CA THR A 181 27.23 -2.17 15.79
C THR A 181 27.81 -1.61 14.49
N ASN A 182 26.96 -0.96 13.69
CA ASN A 182 27.28 -0.39 12.37
C ASN A 182 27.65 -1.41 11.27
N SER A 183 27.43 -2.72 11.48
CA SER A 183 27.49 -3.68 10.38
C SER A 183 26.23 -3.59 9.50
N MET A 184 26.36 -3.88 8.20
CA MET A 184 25.20 -3.94 7.30
C MET A 184 24.15 -4.96 7.77
N VAL A 185 24.60 -6.08 8.32
CA VAL A 185 23.74 -7.12 8.89
C VAL A 185 22.92 -6.55 10.05
N SER A 186 23.54 -5.83 10.98
CA SER A 186 22.82 -5.14 12.07
C SER A 186 21.79 -4.14 11.54
N THR A 187 22.14 -3.34 10.52
CA THR A 187 21.16 -2.44 9.88
C THR A 187 19.97 -3.20 9.30
N GLN A 188 20.19 -4.35 8.64
CA GLN A 188 19.09 -5.16 8.12
C GLN A 188 18.19 -5.71 9.23
N ILE A 189 18.79 -6.16 10.32
CA ILE A 189 18.07 -6.70 11.48
C ILE A 189 17.22 -5.60 12.12
N ILE A 190 17.80 -4.44 12.44
CA ILE A 190 17.11 -3.29 13.03
C ILE A 190 15.91 -2.91 12.17
N GLU A 191 16.12 -2.83 10.87
CA GLU A 191 15.06 -2.45 9.96
C GLU A 191 13.99 -3.55 9.77
N ALA A 192 14.33 -4.83 9.89
CA ALA A 192 13.38 -5.95 9.90
C ALA A 192 12.52 -5.96 11.16
N LEU A 193 13.13 -5.67 12.30
CA LEU A 193 12.43 -5.50 13.58
C LEU A 193 11.52 -4.27 13.56
N LYS A 194 11.95 -3.17 12.91
CA LYS A 194 11.12 -1.99 12.68
C LYS A 194 9.93 -2.31 11.78
N GLN A 195 10.16 -2.89 10.60
CA GLN A 195 9.10 -3.25 9.66
C GLN A 195 9.49 -4.53 8.91
N PRO A 196 8.74 -5.64 9.05
CA PRO A 196 9.04 -6.87 8.33
C PRO A 196 8.77 -6.71 6.83
N MET A 197 9.53 -7.40 6.00
CA MET A 197 9.47 -7.33 4.54
C MET A 197 8.05 -7.56 3.99
N HIS A 198 7.25 -8.45 4.59
CA HIS A 198 5.87 -8.68 4.12
C HIS A 198 5.00 -7.40 4.17
N LYS A 199 5.31 -6.47 5.07
CA LYS A 199 4.59 -5.21 5.28
C LYS A 199 5.24 -4.00 4.58
N ARG A 200 6.43 -4.17 3.98
CA ARG A 200 7.14 -3.09 3.29
C ARG A 200 6.61 -2.85 1.87
N LEU A 201 6.79 -1.63 1.37
CA LEU A 201 6.54 -1.30 -0.03
C LEU A 201 7.64 -1.90 -0.93
N PRO A 202 7.29 -2.64 -2.01
CA PRO A 202 8.27 -3.33 -2.84
C PRO A 202 9.37 -2.43 -3.43
N ARG A 203 9.05 -1.19 -3.79
CA ARG A 203 10.03 -0.24 -4.36
C ARG A 203 11.03 0.27 -3.34
N LEU A 204 10.59 0.52 -2.10
CA LEU A 204 11.49 0.90 -1.00
C LEU A 204 12.36 -0.29 -0.58
N GLU A 205 11.78 -1.49 -0.56
CA GLU A 205 12.54 -2.72 -0.30
C GLU A 205 13.60 -2.97 -1.38
N ALA A 206 13.30 -2.71 -2.64
CA ALA A 206 14.27 -2.86 -3.73
C ALA A 206 15.50 -1.97 -3.56
N LEU A 207 15.34 -0.71 -3.12
CA LEU A 207 16.47 0.17 -2.83
C LEU A 207 17.40 -0.42 -1.76
N ARG A 208 16.80 -0.90 -0.68
CA ARG A 208 17.51 -1.50 0.45
C ARG A 208 18.21 -2.79 0.03
N TYR A 209 17.51 -3.64 -0.70
CA TYR A 209 18.03 -4.93 -1.13
C TYR A 209 19.10 -4.79 -2.22
N ILE A 210 19.03 -3.82 -3.12
CA ILE A 210 20.10 -3.54 -4.10
C ILE A 210 21.42 -3.24 -3.39
N ALA A 211 21.39 -2.36 -2.36
CA ALA A 211 22.59 -2.01 -1.61
C ALA A 211 23.20 -3.22 -0.88
N PHE A 212 22.35 -4.08 -0.33
CA PHE A 212 22.76 -5.33 0.31
C PHE A 212 23.30 -6.36 -0.68
N TYR A 213 22.55 -6.62 -1.76
CA TYR A 213 22.87 -7.62 -2.77
C TYR A 213 24.23 -7.33 -3.41
N GLN A 214 24.57 -6.06 -3.64
CA GLN A 214 25.87 -5.65 -4.18
C GLN A 214 27.07 -6.08 -3.32
N GLN A 215 26.88 -6.29 -2.02
CA GLN A 215 27.96 -6.65 -1.09
C GLN A 215 28.04 -8.16 -0.82
N GLN A 216 27.12 -8.95 -1.37
CA GLN A 216 27.15 -10.40 -1.19
C GLN A 216 28.22 -11.03 -2.08
N ASP A 217 28.95 -12.02 -1.54
CA ASP A 217 29.89 -12.83 -2.32
C ASP A 217 29.22 -13.55 -3.49
N SER A 218 27.93 -13.87 -3.36
CA SER A 218 27.09 -14.50 -4.40
C SER A 218 26.45 -13.52 -5.38
N CYS A 219 26.83 -12.23 -5.36
CA CYS A 219 26.23 -11.21 -6.21
C CYS A 219 26.46 -11.51 -7.70
N ASN A 220 25.36 -11.75 -8.42
CA ASN A 220 25.38 -11.80 -9.88
C ASN A 220 25.42 -10.37 -10.45
N GLU A 221 26.56 -9.98 -11.03
CA GLU A 221 26.77 -8.65 -11.61
C GLU A 221 25.76 -8.28 -12.71
N SER A 222 25.36 -9.24 -13.55
CA SER A 222 24.36 -9.01 -14.60
C SER A 222 22.99 -8.69 -13.97
N LEU A 223 22.62 -9.40 -12.91
CA LEU A 223 21.38 -9.17 -12.17
C LEU A 223 21.40 -7.81 -11.44
N LEU A 224 22.49 -7.48 -10.76
CA LEU A 224 22.66 -6.20 -10.08
C LEU A 224 22.58 -5.03 -11.07
N LYS A 225 23.27 -5.16 -12.21
CA LYS A 225 23.25 -4.15 -13.27
C LYS A 225 21.82 -3.95 -13.81
N LEU A 226 21.10 -5.03 -14.09
CA LEU A 226 19.70 -4.97 -14.50
C LEU A 226 18.82 -4.28 -13.44
N ALA A 227 19.00 -4.60 -12.16
CA ALA A 227 18.24 -4.01 -11.07
C ALA A 227 18.47 -2.49 -10.96
N LYS A 228 19.71 -2.02 -10.97
CA LYS A 228 20.03 -0.58 -10.92
C LYS A 228 19.49 0.19 -12.13
N MET A 229 19.72 -0.34 -13.33
CA MET A 229 19.28 0.30 -14.57
C MET A 229 17.75 0.30 -14.68
N GLY A 230 17.11 -0.84 -14.42
CA GLY A 230 15.66 -0.97 -14.42
C GLY A 230 14.99 -0.07 -13.38
N PHE A 231 15.59 0.08 -12.19
CA PHE A 231 15.09 0.98 -11.17
C PHE A 231 15.08 2.44 -11.65
N ASN A 232 16.17 2.90 -12.26
CA ASN A 232 16.32 4.27 -12.75
C ASN A 232 15.42 4.57 -13.95
N LEU A 233 15.28 3.62 -14.89
CA LEU A 233 14.31 3.71 -15.99
C LEU A 233 12.89 3.92 -15.46
N LEU A 234 12.51 3.10 -14.48
CA LEU A 234 11.18 3.15 -13.90
C LEU A 234 10.96 4.42 -13.08
N GLN A 235 11.98 4.88 -12.35
CA GLN A 235 11.97 6.18 -11.68
C GLN A 235 11.74 7.32 -12.69
N SER A 236 12.35 7.26 -13.89
CA SER A 236 12.14 8.26 -14.95
C SER A 236 10.67 8.35 -15.37
N LEU A 237 10.02 7.18 -15.56
CA LEU A 237 8.58 7.11 -15.81
C LEU A 237 7.78 7.73 -14.66
N HIS A 238 8.10 7.36 -13.41
CA HIS A 238 7.38 7.88 -12.24
C HIS A 238 7.53 9.40 -12.07
N LYS A 239 8.69 9.96 -12.43
CA LYS A 239 8.91 11.41 -12.45
C LYS A 239 8.07 12.12 -13.50
N LYS A 240 7.96 11.52 -14.70
CA LYS A 240 7.10 12.01 -15.77
C LYS A 240 5.63 11.99 -15.36
N GLU A 241 5.18 10.91 -14.73
CA GLU A 241 3.83 10.76 -14.18
C GLU A 241 3.55 11.79 -13.08
N LEU A 242 4.43 11.88 -12.08
CA LEU A 242 4.29 12.85 -10.98
C LEU A 242 4.20 14.28 -11.51
N SER A 243 5.00 14.63 -12.52
CA SER A 243 4.91 15.95 -13.17
C SER A 243 3.56 16.19 -13.86
N GLN A 244 2.99 15.19 -14.53
CA GLN A 244 1.67 15.30 -15.15
C GLN A 244 0.56 15.47 -14.10
N VAL A 245 0.59 14.68 -13.02
CA VAL A 245 -0.40 14.79 -11.94
C VAL A 245 -0.23 16.12 -11.20
N TYR A 246 1.01 16.57 -10.97
CA TYR A 246 1.29 17.87 -10.34
C TYR A 246 0.81 19.04 -11.21
N LYS A 247 0.96 18.98 -12.54
CA LYS A 247 0.39 19.99 -13.46
C LYS A 247 -1.13 20.02 -13.39
N TRP A 248 -1.79 18.86 -13.33
CA TRP A 248 -3.24 18.79 -13.14
C TRP A 248 -3.66 19.46 -11.83
N TRP A 249 -2.98 19.15 -10.71
CA TRP A 249 -3.23 19.79 -9.42
C TRP A 249 -3.02 21.31 -9.45
N LYS A 250 -1.92 21.76 -10.05
CA LYS A 250 -1.59 23.19 -10.20
C LYS A 250 -2.60 23.93 -11.08
N SER A 251 -3.21 23.27 -12.06
CA SER A 251 -4.19 23.90 -12.95
C SER A 251 -5.46 24.39 -12.23
N PHE A 252 -5.75 23.83 -11.05
CA PHE A 252 -6.84 24.27 -10.18
C PHE A 252 -6.39 25.22 -9.07
N ASP A 253 -5.08 25.46 -8.96
CA ASP A 253 -4.43 26.24 -7.90
C ASP A 253 -5.03 25.96 -6.50
N VAL A 254 -5.13 24.66 -6.18
CA VAL A 254 -5.80 24.16 -4.96
C VAL A 254 -5.35 24.89 -3.68
N PRO A 255 -4.05 25.14 -3.44
CA PRO A 255 -3.61 25.81 -2.21
C PRO A 255 -4.18 27.22 -2.04
N THR A 256 -4.40 27.95 -3.14
CA THR A 256 -4.97 29.30 -3.13
C THR A 256 -6.49 29.26 -3.06
N ASN A 257 -7.11 28.38 -3.85
CA ASN A 257 -8.56 28.37 -4.02
C ASN A 257 -9.31 27.53 -2.96
N LEU A 258 -8.63 26.57 -2.33
CA LEU A 258 -9.15 25.69 -1.27
C LEU A 258 -8.16 25.66 -0.08
N PRO A 259 -7.91 26.81 0.58
CA PRO A 259 -6.88 26.91 1.61
C PRO A 259 -7.19 26.10 2.89
N TYR A 260 -8.41 25.61 3.04
CA TYR A 260 -8.81 24.72 4.14
C TYR A 260 -8.39 23.27 3.93
N ALA A 261 -8.08 22.87 2.69
CA ALA A 261 -7.78 21.48 2.36
C ALA A 261 -6.27 21.19 2.39
N ARG A 262 -5.90 19.97 2.76
CA ARG A 262 -4.54 19.45 2.75
C ARG A 262 -3.97 19.48 1.34
N ASN A 263 -2.84 20.19 1.18
CA ASN A 263 -2.06 20.16 -0.07
C ASN A 263 -1.09 18.97 -0.07
N ARG A 264 -1.58 17.78 -0.46
CA ARG A 264 -0.87 16.49 -0.35
C ARG A 264 -0.80 15.68 -1.65
N MET A 265 -0.75 16.34 -2.80
CA MET A 265 -0.72 15.64 -4.10
C MET A 265 0.49 14.70 -4.21
N VAL A 266 1.68 15.15 -3.81
CA VAL A 266 2.91 14.34 -3.91
C VAL A 266 2.80 13.08 -3.05
N GLU A 267 2.23 13.19 -1.85
CA GLU A 267 1.94 12.07 -0.96
C GLU A 267 0.86 11.14 -1.55
N CYS A 268 -0.19 11.68 -2.18
CA CYS A 268 -1.19 10.89 -2.88
C CYS A 268 -0.59 10.10 -4.05
N TYR A 269 0.39 10.68 -4.76
CA TYR A 269 1.14 9.98 -5.79
C TYR A 269 2.08 8.91 -5.20
N PHE A 270 2.74 9.19 -4.08
CA PHE A 270 3.51 8.19 -3.35
C PHE A 270 2.63 7.00 -2.93
N TRP A 271 1.42 7.27 -2.45
CA TRP A 271 0.46 6.23 -2.10
C TRP A 271 0.12 5.37 -3.32
N SER A 272 -0.28 5.97 -4.45
CA SER A 272 -0.61 5.21 -5.66
C SER A 272 0.57 4.40 -6.20
N LEU A 273 1.78 4.95 -6.11
CA LEU A 273 3.04 4.27 -6.45
C LEU A 273 3.29 3.04 -5.55
N GLY A 274 2.95 3.13 -4.27
CA GLY A 274 3.00 2.02 -3.33
C GLY A 274 2.00 0.91 -3.65
N VAL A 275 0.83 1.25 -4.21
CA VAL A 275 -0.14 0.24 -4.66
C VAL A 275 0.39 -0.52 -5.88
N PHE A 276 1.00 0.17 -6.84
CA PHE A 276 1.65 -0.46 -7.99
C PHE A 276 2.63 0.40 -8.75
N PHE A 277 3.81 -0.15 -9.00
CA PHE A 277 4.95 0.57 -9.56
C PHE A 277 5.26 0.19 -11.01
N GLU A 278 4.69 -0.90 -11.51
CA GLU A 278 4.99 -1.48 -12.82
C GLU A 278 4.58 -0.53 -13.96
N PRO A 279 5.33 -0.48 -15.10
CA PRO A 279 5.05 0.44 -16.20
C PRO A 279 3.63 0.30 -16.78
N LYS A 280 3.14 -0.94 -16.91
CA LYS A 280 1.84 -1.27 -17.50
C LYS A 280 0.64 -0.65 -16.76
N TYR A 281 0.84 -0.19 -15.52
CA TYR A 281 -0.19 0.44 -14.71
C TYR A 281 -0.08 1.97 -14.61
N SER A 282 0.74 2.60 -15.46
CA SER A 282 0.95 4.05 -15.51
C SER A 282 -0.33 4.90 -15.44
N HIS A 283 -1.27 4.65 -16.34
CA HIS A 283 -2.54 5.38 -16.37
C HIS A 283 -3.37 5.17 -15.09
N SER A 284 -3.44 3.93 -14.59
CA SER A 284 -4.14 3.63 -13.33
C SER A 284 -3.48 4.32 -12.14
N ARG A 285 -2.16 4.49 -12.14
CA ARG A 285 -1.40 5.11 -11.04
C ARG A 285 -1.70 6.59 -10.96
N MET A 286 -1.65 7.26 -12.11
CA MET A 286 -1.96 8.68 -12.21
C MET A 286 -3.43 8.93 -11.86
N PHE A 287 -4.34 8.09 -12.35
CA PHE A 287 -5.75 8.17 -11.98
C PHE A 287 -5.97 7.99 -10.48
N LEU A 288 -5.36 6.96 -9.88
CA LEU A 288 -5.46 6.70 -8.44
C LEU A 288 -4.86 7.83 -7.60
N ALA A 289 -3.74 8.44 -8.02
CA ALA A 289 -3.17 9.59 -7.33
C ALA A 289 -4.12 10.79 -7.33
N LYS A 290 -4.76 11.09 -8.47
CA LYS A 290 -5.78 12.15 -8.55
C LYS A 290 -7.03 11.80 -7.73
N VAL A 291 -7.46 10.54 -7.75
CA VAL A 291 -8.57 10.03 -6.91
C VAL A 291 -8.29 10.23 -5.43
N LEU A 292 -7.09 9.86 -4.95
CA LEU A 292 -6.69 10.06 -3.56
C LEU A 292 -6.61 11.55 -3.20
N SER A 293 -6.12 12.38 -4.13
CA SER A 293 -6.11 13.84 -3.95
C SER A 293 -7.52 14.41 -3.83
N MET A 294 -8.46 13.91 -4.65
CA MET A 294 -9.87 14.29 -4.54
C MET A 294 -10.53 13.76 -3.27
N ALA A 295 -10.23 12.53 -2.86
CA ALA A 295 -10.72 11.96 -1.60
C ALA A 295 -10.26 12.82 -0.41
N THR A 296 -9.01 13.28 -0.42
CA THR A 296 -8.45 14.18 0.61
C THR A 296 -9.22 15.51 0.66
N ILE A 297 -9.45 16.16 -0.49
CA ILE A 297 -10.24 17.40 -0.53
C ILE A 297 -11.66 17.15 -0.02
N LEU A 298 -12.29 16.05 -0.42
CA LEU A 298 -13.64 15.70 -0.01
C LEU A 298 -13.70 15.45 1.51
N ASP A 299 -12.75 14.71 2.07
CA ASP A 299 -12.60 14.51 3.51
C ASP A 299 -12.56 15.85 4.26
N ASP A 300 -11.59 16.71 3.89
CA ASP A 300 -11.40 18.05 4.49
C ASP A 300 -12.64 18.96 4.32
N THR A 301 -13.39 18.76 3.23
CA THR A 301 -14.62 19.51 2.98
C THR A 301 -15.71 19.13 3.98
N TYR A 302 -15.83 17.84 4.32
CA TYR A 302 -16.90 17.34 5.17
C TYR A 302 -16.60 17.47 6.66
N ASP A 303 -15.33 17.36 7.07
CA ASP A 303 -14.95 17.34 8.48
C ASP A 303 -14.32 18.65 9.00
N ALA A 304 -13.82 19.50 8.10
CA ALA A 304 -12.99 20.67 8.45
C ALA A 304 -13.33 21.95 7.67
N TYR A 305 -14.50 22.02 7.01
CA TYR A 305 -14.93 23.25 6.32
C TYR A 305 -16.45 23.45 6.14
N GLY A 306 -17.15 22.44 5.64
CA GLY A 306 -18.56 22.56 5.28
C GLY A 306 -19.49 22.61 6.50
N THR A 307 -20.61 23.32 6.39
CA THR A 307 -21.70 23.14 7.36
C THR A 307 -22.57 21.98 6.91
N TYR A 308 -23.27 21.35 7.86
CA TYR A 308 -24.11 20.19 7.56
C TYR A 308 -25.13 20.48 6.42
N GLU A 309 -25.80 21.62 6.45
CA GLU A 309 -26.80 22.02 5.44
C GLU A 309 -26.17 22.24 4.05
N GLU A 310 -24.95 22.78 4.01
CA GLU A 310 -24.20 22.95 2.76
C GLU A 310 -23.76 21.59 2.19
N LEU A 311 -23.35 20.67 3.07
CA LEU A 311 -22.91 19.32 2.72
C LEU A 311 -24.07 18.46 2.22
N GLU A 312 -25.30 18.65 2.71
CA GLU A 312 -26.49 17.99 2.15
C GLU A 312 -26.70 18.36 0.67
N ILE A 313 -26.60 19.66 0.34
CA ILE A 313 -26.71 20.15 -1.04
C ILE A 313 -25.58 19.61 -1.90
N PHE A 314 -24.36 19.61 -1.37
CA PHE A 314 -23.17 19.13 -2.08
C PHE A 314 -23.22 17.61 -2.33
N THR A 315 -23.63 16.83 -1.34
CA THR A 315 -23.85 15.38 -1.46
C THR A 315 -24.90 15.08 -2.54
N ALA A 316 -26.02 15.79 -2.52
CA ALA A 316 -27.08 15.62 -3.53
C ALA A 316 -26.60 15.94 -4.95
N ALA A 317 -25.72 16.93 -5.12
CA ALA A 317 -25.11 17.23 -6.41
C ALA A 317 -24.20 16.08 -6.88
N ILE A 318 -23.37 15.52 -6.00
CA ILE A 318 -22.52 14.37 -6.31
C ILE A 318 -23.38 13.16 -6.69
N HIS A 319 -24.46 12.86 -5.97
CA HIS A 319 -25.37 11.76 -6.34
C HIS A 319 -26.07 11.97 -7.70
N ARG A 320 -26.35 13.22 -8.10
CA ARG A 320 -26.90 13.53 -9.42
C ARG A 320 -25.86 13.43 -10.55
N TRP A 321 -24.59 13.66 -10.24
CA TRP A 321 -23.45 13.55 -11.17
C TRP A 321 -23.65 14.29 -12.50
N SER A 322 -24.24 15.50 -12.45
CA SER A 322 -24.52 16.32 -13.63
C SER A 322 -23.76 17.63 -13.60
N VAL A 323 -23.25 18.07 -14.75
CA VAL A 323 -22.64 19.41 -14.93
C VAL A 323 -23.62 20.53 -14.57
N THR A 324 -24.93 20.30 -14.77
CA THR A 324 -25.98 21.28 -14.44
C THR A 324 -26.11 21.55 -12.95
N CYS A 325 -25.53 20.71 -12.09
CA CYS A 325 -25.51 20.97 -10.64
C CYS A 325 -24.57 22.12 -10.26
N LEU A 326 -23.62 22.50 -11.12
CA LEU A 326 -22.68 23.58 -10.84
C LEU A 326 -23.36 24.91 -10.53
N ASP A 327 -24.43 25.24 -11.24
CA ASP A 327 -25.13 26.52 -11.06
C ASP A 327 -25.89 26.58 -9.72
N ALA A 328 -26.31 25.43 -9.21
CA ALA A 328 -27.04 25.31 -7.95
C ALA A 328 -26.11 25.20 -6.72
N LEU A 329 -24.82 24.90 -6.91
CA LEU A 329 -23.88 24.75 -5.82
C LEU A 329 -23.41 26.11 -5.28
N PRO A 330 -23.23 26.25 -3.95
CA PRO A 330 -22.54 27.40 -3.38
C PRO A 330 -21.15 27.55 -4.01
N GLU A 331 -20.72 28.80 -4.25
CA GLU A 331 -19.51 29.11 -5.02
C GLU A 331 -18.26 28.35 -4.53
N LYS A 332 -18.12 28.20 -3.21
CA LYS A 332 -17.01 27.50 -2.54
C LYS A 332 -16.87 26.01 -2.93
N TYR A 333 -17.95 25.34 -3.32
CA TYR A 333 -17.94 23.92 -3.70
C TYR A 333 -17.85 23.70 -5.21
N LYS A 334 -18.07 24.73 -6.03
CA LYS A 334 -18.03 24.62 -7.49
C LYS A 334 -16.67 24.19 -8.00
N LEU A 335 -15.58 24.60 -7.35
CA LEU A 335 -14.24 24.16 -7.74
C LEU A 335 -14.04 22.67 -7.46
N VAL A 336 -14.36 22.20 -6.25
CA VAL A 336 -14.26 20.78 -5.87
C VAL A 336 -15.07 19.91 -6.83
N TYR A 337 -16.30 20.32 -7.15
CA TYR A 337 -17.16 19.61 -8.09
C TYR A 337 -16.59 19.59 -9.52
N ARG A 338 -16.04 20.71 -10.01
CA ARG A 338 -15.35 20.76 -11.33
C ARG A 338 -14.14 19.84 -11.38
N MET A 339 -13.34 19.80 -10.32
CA MET A 339 -12.19 18.90 -10.22
C MET A 339 -12.64 17.44 -10.27
N LEU A 340 -13.71 17.09 -9.55
CA LEU A 340 -14.31 15.76 -9.56
C LEU A 340 -14.75 15.34 -10.97
N LEU A 341 -15.48 16.20 -11.70
CA LEU A 341 -15.89 15.90 -13.07
C LEU A 341 -14.69 15.76 -14.02
N SER A 342 -13.75 16.70 -13.95
CA SER A 342 -12.53 16.69 -14.78
C SER A 342 -11.69 15.42 -14.58
N LEU A 343 -11.59 14.91 -13.35
CA LEU A 343 -10.92 13.65 -13.04
C LEU A 343 -11.52 12.47 -13.82
N TYR A 344 -12.84 12.36 -13.84
CA TYR A 344 -13.53 11.26 -14.53
C TYR A 344 -13.47 11.42 -16.05
N GLU A 345 -13.61 12.65 -16.57
CA GLU A 345 -13.47 12.94 -18.00
C GLU A 345 -12.08 12.58 -18.55
N ASP A 346 -11.01 12.86 -17.79
CA ASP A 346 -9.66 12.47 -18.16
C ASP A 346 -9.51 10.96 -18.27
N MET A 347 -10.08 10.22 -17.31
CA MET A 347 -10.00 8.76 -17.29
C MET A 347 -10.90 8.12 -18.36
N GLU A 348 -12.05 8.72 -18.65
CA GLU A 348 -12.96 8.27 -19.70
C GLU A 348 -12.26 8.25 -21.06
N LYS A 349 -11.47 9.29 -21.38
CA LYS A 349 -10.68 9.36 -22.62
C LYS A 349 -9.67 8.21 -22.73
N ILE A 350 -9.08 7.79 -21.61
CA ILE A 350 -8.14 6.66 -21.57
C ILE A 350 -8.90 5.35 -21.77
N LEU A 351 -9.99 5.15 -21.04
CA LEU A 351 -10.78 3.92 -21.07
C LEU A 351 -11.55 3.74 -22.37
N ALA A 352 -11.92 4.81 -23.07
CA ALA A 352 -12.50 4.77 -24.41
C ALA A 352 -11.58 4.05 -25.39
N LYS A 353 -10.27 4.33 -25.33
CA LYS A 353 -9.26 3.65 -26.16
C LYS A 353 -9.13 2.16 -25.84
N MET A 354 -9.52 1.75 -24.63
CA MET A 354 -9.49 0.37 -24.15
C MET A 354 -10.85 -0.35 -24.28
N GLY A 355 -11.89 0.32 -24.78
CA GLY A 355 -13.26 -0.22 -24.82
C GLY A 355 -13.88 -0.44 -23.44
N LYS A 356 -13.40 0.27 -22.40
CA LYS A 356 -13.66 -0.02 -20.98
C LYS A 356 -14.27 1.16 -20.21
N VAL A 357 -14.91 2.11 -20.90
CA VAL A 357 -15.52 3.30 -20.26
C VAL A 357 -16.49 2.92 -19.14
N HIS A 358 -17.23 1.82 -19.29
CA HIS A 358 -18.18 1.32 -18.29
C HIS A 358 -17.54 1.00 -16.93
N HIS A 359 -16.21 0.77 -16.86
CA HIS A 359 -15.51 0.61 -15.57
C HIS A 359 -15.69 1.82 -14.65
N LEU A 360 -15.85 3.05 -15.19
CA LEU A 360 -16.08 4.25 -14.39
C LEU A 360 -17.43 4.26 -13.67
N ASN A 361 -18.40 3.45 -14.10
CA ASN A 361 -19.67 3.35 -13.40
C ASN A 361 -19.46 2.76 -12.00
N TYR A 362 -18.64 1.71 -11.86
CA TYR A 362 -18.31 1.14 -10.55
C TYR A 362 -17.56 2.12 -9.65
N VAL A 363 -16.63 2.90 -10.22
CA VAL A 363 -15.89 3.92 -9.46
C VAL A 363 -16.82 5.03 -8.99
N ARG A 364 -17.76 5.45 -9.86
CA ARG A 364 -18.78 6.44 -9.53
C ARG A 364 -19.73 5.96 -8.43
N GLU A 365 -20.22 4.73 -8.52
CA GLU A 365 -21.07 4.11 -7.50
C GLU A 365 -20.36 4.08 -6.14
N ALA A 366 -19.10 3.64 -6.12
CA ALA A 366 -18.30 3.63 -4.90
C ALA A 366 -18.06 5.04 -4.33
N MET A 367 -17.88 6.07 -5.18
CA MET A 367 -17.77 7.47 -4.75
C MET A 367 -19.08 7.98 -4.13
N MET A 368 -20.22 7.64 -4.72
CA MET A 368 -21.53 8.06 -4.19
C MET A 368 -21.83 7.45 -2.82
N GLU A 369 -21.47 6.18 -2.63
CA GLU A 369 -21.58 5.47 -1.35
C GLU A 369 -20.65 6.09 -0.30
N TYR A 370 -19.41 6.37 -0.69
CA TYR A 370 -18.38 7.02 0.14
C TYR A 370 -18.83 8.39 0.65
N ILE A 371 -19.26 9.27 -0.24
CA ILE A 371 -19.76 10.61 0.14
C ILE A 371 -21.05 10.54 0.96
N GLY A 372 -21.92 9.57 0.70
CA GLY A 372 -23.09 9.33 1.54
C GLY A 372 -22.72 9.02 2.99
N CYS A 373 -21.60 8.31 3.22
CA CYS A 373 -21.10 8.01 4.56
C CYS A 373 -20.44 9.23 5.22
N TYR A 374 -19.71 10.07 4.48
CA TYR A 374 -19.22 11.36 4.98
C TYR A 374 -20.34 12.29 5.43
N LEU A 375 -21.46 12.32 4.71
CA LEU A 375 -22.62 13.09 5.16
C LEU A 375 -23.18 12.56 6.50
N LYS A 376 -23.20 11.24 6.71
CA LYS A 376 -23.62 10.63 7.99
C LYS A 376 -22.67 11.01 9.13
N GLU A 377 -21.37 10.99 8.90
CA GLU A 377 -20.38 11.41 9.90
C GLU A 377 -20.48 12.90 10.21
N ALA A 378 -20.63 13.75 9.19
CA ALA A 378 -20.88 15.18 9.36
C ALA A 378 -22.16 15.44 10.16
N LYS A 379 -23.21 14.61 9.97
CA LYS A 379 -24.42 14.66 10.79
C LYS A 379 -24.13 14.34 12.25
N TRP A 380 -23.42 13.25 12.52
CA TRP A 380 -23.04 12.84 13.87
C TRP A 380 -22.21 13.92 14.58
N ALA A 381 -21.23 14.50 13.89
CA ALA A 381 -20.46 15.62 14.40
C ALA A 381 -21.34 16.85 14.68
N ASN A 382 -22.27 17.18 13.78
CA ASN A 382 -23.18 18.31 13.94
C ASN A 382 -24.09 18.16 15.18
N GLU A 383 -24.65 16.97 15.36
CA GLU A 383 -25.57 16.60 16.45
C GLU A 383 -24.85 16.19 17.74
N GLU A 384 -23.51 16.15 17.75
CA GLU A 384 -22.67 15.65 18.87
C GLU A 384 -23.06 14.22 19.28
N TYR A 385 -23.50 13.42 18.31
CA TYR A 385 -23.91 12.04 18.50
C TYR A 385 -22.68 11.13 18.50
N ILE A 386 -22.53 10.34 19.58
CA ILE A 386 -21.55 9.25 19.63
C ILE A 386 -22.29 7.94 19.33
N PRO A 387 -22.08 7.34 18.15
CA PRO A 387 -22.75 6.11 17.72
C PRO A 387 -22.34 4.90 18.57
N THR A 388 -23.12 3.82 18.47
CA THR A 388 -22.68 2.49 18.92
C THR A 388 -21.54 1.99 18.04
N LEU A 389 -20.77 1.01 18.50
CA LEU A 389 -19.71 0.41 17.69
C LEU A 389 -20.22 -0.25 16.41
N GLU A 390 -21.43 -0.81 16.44
CA GLU A 390 -22.07 -1.41 15.27
C GLU A 390 -22.42 -0.35 14.22
N GLU A 391 -23.11 0.72 14.63
CA GLU A 391 -23.43 1.87 13.77
C GLU A 391 -22.16 2.53 13.21
N HIS A 392 -21.18 2.79 14.08
CA HIS A 392 -19.89 3.35 13.71
C HIS A 392 -19.23 2.48 12.65
N LYS A 393 -19.15 1.16 12.87
CA LYS A 393 -18.49 0.23 11.94
C LYS A 393 -19.18 0.20 10.58
N GLU A 394 -20.51 0.25 10.51
CA GLU A 394 -21.25 0.25 9.25
C GLU A 394 -20.87 1.45 8.36
N VAL A 395 -20.81 2.64 8.96
CA VAL A 395 -20.44 3.87 8.26
C VAL A 395 -18.94 3.94 7.99
N THR A 396 -18.12 3.65 9.00
CA THR A 396 -16.66 3.84 8.95
C THR A 396 -15.90 2.83 8.10
N THR A 397 -16.51 1.67 7.84
CA THR A 397 -16.01 0.72 6.84
C THR A 397 -15.98 1.37 5.45
N VAL A 398 -16.97 2.21 5.12
CA VAL A 398 -17.05 2.88 3.82
C VAL A 398 -16.31 4.23 3.86
N SER A 399 -16.53 5.05 4.89
CA SER A 399 -15.89 6.38 5.03
C SER A 399 -14.38 6.33 5.23
N SER A 400 -13.79 5.16 5.55
CA SER A 400 -12.33 4.99 5.50
C SER A 400 -11.74 5.21 4.10
N GLY A 401 -12.57 5.33 3.06
CA GLY A 401 -12.15 5.51 1.68
C GLY A 401 -11.59 4.23 1.05
N TYR A 402 -11.29 3.19 1.83
CA TYR A 402 -10.63 1.99 1.36
C TYR A 402 -11.36 1.30 0.19
N LYS A 403 -12.68 1.07 0.33
CA LYS A 403 -13.51 0.45 -0.72
C LYS A 403 -13.42 1.27 -2.01
N PHE A 404 -13.60 2.59 -1.90
CA PHE A 404 -13.53 3.50 -3.03
C PHE A 404 -12.14 3.49 -3.70
N THR A 405 -11.07 3.60 -2.92
CA THR A 405 -9.69 3.56 -3.42
C THR A 405 -9.36 2.24 -4.10
N LEU A 406 -9.79 1.10 -3.54
CA LEU A 406 -9.59 -0.23 -4.13
C LEU A 406 -10.28 -0.33 -5.49
N ILE A 407 -11.54 0.09 -5.58
CA ILE A 407 -12.30 0.09 -6.84
C ILE A 407 -11.67 1.02 -7.87
N ALA A 408 -11.29 2.25 -7.48
CA ALA A 408 -10.61 3.19 -8.36
C ALA A 408 -9.27 2.65 -8.87
N SER A 409 -8.55 1.88 -8.06
CA SER A 409 -7.27 1.28 -8.41
C SER A 409 -7.36 0.35 -9.63
N PHE A 410 -8.51 -0.30 -9.83
CA PHE A 410 -8.75 -1.23 -10.94
C PHE A 410 -9.14 -0.56 -12.25
N ALA A 411 -9.59 0.70 -12.22
CA ALA A 411 -10.20 1.37 -13.38
C ALA A 411 -9.32 1.29 -14.63
N GLY A 412 -8.03 1.62 -14.51
CA GLY A 412 -7.05 1.63 -15.61
C GLY A 412 -6.14 0.41 -15.68
N MET A 413 -6.43 -0.66 -14.96
CA MET A 413 -5.54 -1.83 -14.85
C MET A 413 -5.73 -2.81 -16.03
N GLY A 414 -5.33 -2.42 -17.24
CA GLY A 414 -5.12 -3.31 -18.39
C GLY A 414 -6.22 -4.36 -18.67
N ASP A 415 -5.84 -5.48 -19.30
CA ASP A 415 -6.77 -6.55 -19.69
C ASP A 415 -7.02 -7.61 -18.61
N GLY A 416 -6.28 -7.54 -17.51
CA GLY A 416 -6.45 -8.44 -16.37
C GLY A 416 -7.78 -8.23 -15.62
N ILE A 417 -8.35 -7.02 -15.69
CA ILE A 417 -9.53 -6.59 -14.95
C ILE A 417 -10.80 -6.72 -15.79
N THR A 418 -11.84 -7.27 -15.16
CA THR A 418 -13.17 -7.47 -15.76
C THR A 418 -14.27 -6.96 -14.82
N ASP A 419 -15.52 -6.93 -15.30
CA ASP A 419 -16.69 -6.67 -14.46
C ASP A 419 -16.75 -7.57 -13.22
N GLN A 420 -16.30 -8.81 -13.32
CA GLN A 420 -16.29 -9.73 -12.17
C GLN A 420 -15.29 -9.29 -11.11
N THR A 421 -14.19 -8.65 -11.50
CA THR A 421 -13.25 -8.06 -10.54
C THR A 421 -13.90 -6.94 -9.73
N PHE A 422 -14.63 -6.04 -10.40
CA PHE A 422 -15.35 -4.96 -9.73
C PHE A 422 -16.45 -5.51 -8.81
N LYS A 423 -17.27 -6.44 -9.31
CA LYS A 423 -18.31 -7.10 -8.51
C LYS A 423 -17.74 -7.80 -7.28
N TRP A 424 -16.63 -8.53 -7.45
CA TRP A 424 -15.91 -9.16 -6.34
C TRP A 424 -15.44 -8.12 -5.33
N ALA A 425 -14.88 -7.00 -5.74
CA ALA A 425 -14.39 -5.99 -4.80
C ALA A 425 -15.51 -5.19 -4.12
N LEU A 426 -16.61 -4.92 -4.82
CA LEU A 426 -17.76 -4.18 -4.30
C LEU A 426 -18.49 -4.92 -3.17
N THR A 427 -18.44 -6.26 -3.14
CA THR A 427 -19.00 -7.06 -2.04
C THR A 427 -18.16 -7.02 -0.77
N MET A 428 -16.99 -6.37 -0.79
CA MET A 428 -16.05 -6.32 0.33
C MET A 428 -15.73 -7.72 0.90
N PRO A 429 -15.09 -8.59 0.09
CA PRO A 429 -14.78 -9.97 0.44
C PRO A 429 -13.85 -10.01 1.66
N PRO A 430 -13.75 -11.15 2.37
CA PRO A 430 -12.99 -11.24 3.63
C PRO A 430 -11.58 -10.64 3.55
N LEU A 431 -10.84 -10.90 2.48
CA LEU A 431 -9.52 -10.29 2.23
C LEU A 431 -9.56 -8.75 2.22
N ALA A 432 -10.50 -8.16 1.47
CA ALA A 432 -10.67 -6.70 1.40
C ALA A 432 -11.19 -6.12 2.72
N LYS A 433 -12.05 -6.86 3.43
CA LYS A 433 -12.59 -6.46 4.73
C LYS A 433 -11.50 -6.43 5.82
N ALA A 434 -10.65 -7.44 5.88
CA ALA A 434 -9.51 -7.46 6.81
C ALA A 434 -8.58 -6.26 6.58
N CYS A 435 -8.26 -5.96 5.32
CA CYS A 435 -7.48 -4.77 4.98
C CYS A 435 -8.20 -3.47 5.36
N CYS A 436 -9.51 -3.37 5.12
CA CYS A 436 -10.30 -2.18 5.51
C CYS A 436 -10.29 -1.95 7.02
N VAL A 437 -10.44 -3.03 7.81
CA VAL A 437 -10.32 -2.98 9.28
C VAL A 437 -8.94 -2.50 9.69
N LEU A 438 -7.88 -3.03 9.07
CA LEU A 438 -6.50 -2.58 9.31
C LEU A 438 -6.37 -1.08 9.04
N CYS A 439 -6.82 -0.60 7.88
CA CYS A 439 -6.74 0.81 7.51
C CYS A 439 -7.44 1.70 8.55
N ARG A 440 -8.73 1.42 8.84
CA ARG A 440 -9.53 2.20 9.79
C ARG A 440 -8.93 2.20 11.19
N VAL A 441 -8.53 1.03 11.69
CA VAL A 441 -7.98 0.91 13.05
C VAL A 441 -6.64 1.63 13.18
N MET A 442 -5.77 1.55 12.17
CA MET A 442 -4.49 2.28 12.20
C MET A 442 -4.69 3.79 12.19
N ASP A 443 -5.62 4.27 11.36
CA ASP A 443 -6.02 5.67 11.28
C ASP A 443 -6.53 6.16 12.64
N ASP A 444 -7.59 5.53 13.17
CA ASP A 444 -8.21 5.88 14.45
C ASP A 444 -7.21 5.89 15.61
N ILE A 445 -6.18 5.01 15.62
CA ILE A 445 -5.15 5.02 16.67
C ILE A 445 -4.34 6.31 16.63
N VAL A 446 -3.86 6.72 15.45
CA VAL A 446 -2.87 7.79 15.32
C VAL A 446 -3.49 9.17 15.19
N THR A 447 -4.74 9.28 14.72
CA THR A 447 -5.46 10.56 14.59
C THR A 447 -6.31 10.90 15.80
N HIS A 448 -6.66 9.92 16.66
CA HIS A 448 -7.59 10.09 17.80
C HIS A 448 -7.42 11.41 18.55
N LYS A 449 -6.19 11.72 19.00
CA LYS A 449 -5.94 12.89 19.85
C LYS A 449 -6.10 14.22 19.11
N GLU A 450 -5.59 14.30 17.88
CA GLU A 450 -5.67 15.51 17.06
C GLU A 450 -7.12 15.80 16.64
N GLU A 451 -7.89 14.74 16.33
CA GLU A 451 -9.31 14.88 16.02
C GLU A 451 -10.12 15.45 17.20
N GLN A 452 -9.71 15.17 18.46
CA GLN A 452 -10.36 15.73 19.65
C GLN A 452 -10.09 17.23 19.87
N GLU A 453 -9.14 17.82 19.16
CA GLU A 453 -8.85 19.26 19.29
C GLU A 453 -9.85 20.14 18.53
N ARG A 454 -10.73 19.53 17.73
CA ARG A 454 -11.74 20.20 16.89
C ARG A 454 -13.11 19.52 17.01
N LYS A 455 -14.16 20.18 16.50
CA LYS A 455 -15.49 19.57 16.39
C LYS A 455 -15.46 18.49 15.31
N HIS A 456 -15.20 17.25 15.72
CA HIS A 456 -15.08 16.07 14.86
C HIS A 456 -16.08 14.98 15.27
N VAL A 457 -16.35 14.05 14.35
CA VAL A 457 -17.13 12.84 14.66
C VAL A 457 -16.36 11.97 15.66
N ALA A 458 -17.09 11.24 16.51
CA ALA A 458 -16.47 10.33 17.46
C ALA A 458 -15.74 9.20 16.74
N SER A 459 -14.45 9.00 17.05
CA SER A 459 -13.65 7.94 16.45
C SER A 459 -14.02 6.56 16.99
N GLY A 460 -13.48 5.50 16.36
CA GLY A 460 -13.67 4.13 16.84
C GLY A 460 -13.18 3.92 18.27
N ILE A 461 -12.14 4.66 18.69
CA ILE A 461 -11.62 4.64 20.07
C ILE A 461 -12.69 5.14 21.04
N GLN A 462 -13.31 6.29 20.75
CA GLN A 462 -14.31 6.91 21.62
C GLN A 462 -15.60 6.10 21.68
N CYS A 463 -16.04 5.55 20.55
CA CYS A 463 -17.20 4.67 20.50
C CYS A 463 -16.96 3.42 21.38
N TYR A 464 -15.75 2.85 21.33
CA TYR A 464 -15.39 1.69 22.13
C TYR A 464 -15.34 1.99 23.63
N MET A 465 -14.72 3.11 24.01
CA MET A 465 -14.67 3.56 25.40
C MET A 465 -16.07 3.77 25.98
N LYS A 466 -16.96 4.41 25.21
CA LYS A 466 -18.34 4.69 25.62
C LYS A 466 -19.15 3.40 25.81
N GLU A 467 -19.00 2.43 24.91
CA GLU A 467 -19.82 1.21 24.93
C GLU A 467 -19.40 0.24 26.04
N PHE A 468 -18.10 0.14 26.33
CA PHE A 468 -17.57 -0.84 27.29
C PHE A 468 -17.09 -0.25 28.62
N ASP A 469 -17.12 1.08 28.79
CA ASP A 469 -16.66 1.79 29.99
C ASP A 469 -15.22 1.40 30.40
N VAL A 470 -14.30 1.49 29.43
CA VAL A 470 -12.88 1.09 29.56
C VAL A 470 -11.94 2.27 29.34
N ALA A 471 -10.72 2.16 29.89
CA ALA A 471 -9.71 3.21 29.74
C ALA A 471 -9.16 3.28 28.31
N GLU A 472 -8.79 4.49 27.87
CA GLU A 472 -8.21 4.77 26.54
C GLU A 472 -7.06 3.81 26.18
N GLN A 473 -6.15 3.58 27.13
CA GLN A 473 -4.98 2.73 26.89
C GLN A 473 -5.35 1.25 26.64
N ASP A 474 -6.42 0.76 27.27
CA ASP A 474 -6.92 -0.59 27.03
C ASP A 474 -7.51 -0.71 25.62
N VAL A 475 -8.20 0.33 25.15
CA VAL A 475 -8.70 0.40 23.78
C VAL A 475 -7.56 0.42 22.76
N TYR A 476 -6.49 1.19 23.00
CA TYR A 476 -5.30 1.15 22.15
C TYR A 476 -4.67 -0.25 22.09
N ASN A 477 -4.64 -0.99 23.21
CA ASN A 477 -4.13 -2.37 23.21
C ASN A 477 -5.00 -3.31 22.38
N VAL A 478 -6.33 -3.19 22.49
CA VAL A 478 -7.30 -3.94 21.67
C VAL A 478 -7.14 -3.60 20.19
N PHE A 479 -7.05 -2.32 19.83
CA PHE A 479 -6.93 -1.88 18.45
C PHE A 479 -5.59 -2.31 17.83
N ASN A 480 -4.47 -2.22 18.56
CA ASN A 480 -3.19 -2.75 18.10
C ASN A 480 -3.23 -4.27 17.87
N THR A 481 -4.01 -5.01 18.66
CA THR A 481 -4.24 -6.45 18.45
C THR A 481 -5.03 -6.68 17.17
N LYS A 482 -6.11 -5.92 16.94
CA LYS A 482 -6.89 -5.98 15.69
C LYS A 482 -6.03 -5.73 14.44
N VAL A 483 -5.05 -4.82 14.48
CA VAL A 483 -4.11 -4.61 13.36
C VAL A 483 -3.27 -5.87 13.10
N LYS A 484 -2.78 -6.52 14.15
CA LYS A 484 -1.99 -7.76 14.03
C LYS A 484 -2.85 -8.89 13.46
N ASP A 485 -4.06 -9.05 13.96
CA ASP A 485 -4.99 -10.09 13.53
C ASP A 485 -5.40 -9.88 12.07
N ALA A 486 -5.68 -8.65 11.66
CA ALA A 486 -6.03 -8.31 10.28
C ALA A 486 -4.92 -8.71 9.27
N TRP A 487 -3.64 -8.57 9.62
CA TRP A 487 -2.54 -9.07 8.79
C TRP A 487 -2.56 -10.60 8.64
N VAL A 488 -2.85 -11.32 9.72
CA VAL A 488 -2.91 -12.79 9.74
C VAL A 488 -4.15 -13.29 8.96
N GLU A 489 -5.30 -12.63 9.12
CA GLU A 489 -6.51 -12.89 8.34
C GLU A 489 -6.29 -12.61 6.84
N MET A 490 -5.63 -11.50 6.49
CA MET A 490 -5.27 -11.22 5.10
C MET A 490 -4.41 -12.31 4.47
N ASN A 491 -3.43 -12.84 5.22
CA ASN A 491 -2.62 -13.97 4.74
C ASN A 491 -3.52 -15.17 4.44
N GLU A 492 -4.40 -15.54 5.37
CA GLU A 492 -5.29 -16.68 5.21
C GLU A 492 -6.23 -16.51 4.01
N GLU A 493 -6.90 -15.37 3.92
CA GLU A 493 -7.86 -15.09 2.86
C GLU A 493 -7.19 -14.98 1.49
N SER A 494 -5.94 -14.49 1.42
CA SER A 494 -5.15 -14.50 0.18
C SER A 494 -4.86 -15.92 -0.33
N LEU A 495 -4.71 -16.90 0.57
CA LEU A 495 -4.52 -18.31 0.21
C LEU A 495 -5.83 -18.97 -0.23
N LYS A 496 -6.99 -18.52 0.29
CA LYS A 496 -8.33 -19.02 -0.07
C LYS A 496 -8.87 -18.45 -1.38
N CYS A 497 -8.44 -17.25 -1.78
CA CYS A 497 -8.89 -16.56 -3.01
C CYS A 497 -8.35 -17.20 -4.31
N LYS A 498 -8.71 -18.45 -4.60
CA LYS A 498 -8.22 -19.18 -5.80
C LYS A 498 -8.79 -18.68 -7.12
N ASP A 499 -10.02 -18.16 -7.12
CA ASP A 499 -10.69 -17.66 -8.34
C ASP A 499 -10.34 -16.20 -8.68
N VAL A 500 -9.50 -15.57 -7.85
CA VAL A 500 -9.09 -14.16 -8.02
C VAL A 500 -7.65 -14.12 -8.50
N LYS A 501 -7.40 -13.40 -9.59
CA LYS A 501 -6.05 -13.28 -10.14
C LYS A 501 -5.12 -12.56 -9.15
N MET A 502 -3.88 -13.04 -9.04
CA MET A 502 -2.88 -12.48 -8.12
C MET A 502 -2.67 -10.96 -8.23
N PRO A 503 -2.66 -10.32 -9.43
CA PRO A 503 -2.57 -8.87 -9.53
C PRO A 503 -3.68 -8.10 -8.80
N VAL A 504 -4.88 -8.68 -8.69
CA VAL A 504 -6.03 -8.11 -7.96
C VAL A 504 -5.82 -8.25 -6.45
N ILE A 505 -5.45 -9.45 -5.98
CA ILE A 505 -5.11 -9.73 -4.57
C ILE A 505 -4.01 -8.77 -4.10
N MET A 506 -2.98 -8.56 -4.92
CA MET A 506 -1.88 -7.67 -4.59
C MET A 506 -2.28 -6.20 -4.47
N ARG A 507 -3.39 -5.74 -5.07
CA ARG A 507 -3.88 -4.37 -4.83
C ARG A 507 -4.39 -4.21 -3.40
N VAL A 508 -5.10 -5.21 -2.89
CA VAL A 508 -5.56 -5.24 -1.49
C VAL A 508 -4.36 -5.23 -0.54
N ILE A 509 -3.41 -6.15 -0.73
CA ILE A 509 -2.23 -6.25 0.15
C ILE A 509 -1.37 -4.99 0.08
N ASN A 510 -1.17 -4.41 -1.11
CA ASN A 510 -0.35 -3.21 -1.24
C ASN A 510 -1.00 -1.97 -0.62
N LEU A 511 -2.34 -1.87 -0.60
CA LEU A 511 -3.00 -0.80 0.16
C LEU A 511 -2.71 -0.93 1.67
N ALA A 512 -2.76 -2.13 2.24
CA ALA A 512 -2.35 -2.36 3.64
C ALA A 512 -0.89 -1.96 3.89
N ARG A 513 0.01 -2.28 2.96
CA ARG A 513 1.44 -1.90 3.06
C ARG A 513 1.64 -0.40 3.04
N VAL A 514 0.85 0.33 2.23
CA VAL A 514 0.91 1.79 2.25
C VAL A 514 0.45 2.34 3.60
N MET A 515 -0.62 1.78 4.20
CA MET A 515 -1.03 2.16 5.55
C MET A 515 0.05 1.88 6.60
N ASP A 516 0.74 0.73 6.53
CA ASP A 516 1.85 0.43 7.45
C ASP A 516 3.06 1.36 7.27
N VAL A 517 3.16 2.10 6.16
CA VAL A 517 4.18 3.15 5.97
C VAL A 517 3.67 4.53 6.40
N LEU A 518 2.43 4.89 6.07
CA LEU A 518 1.89 6.23 6.29
C LEU A 518 1.32 6.44 7.71
N TYR A 519 0.83 5.39 8.37
CA TYR A 519 0.07 5.48 9.63
C TYR A 519 0.65 4.58 10.74
N LYS A 520 1.90 4.15 10.63
CA LYS A 520 2.51 3.18 11.56
C LYS A 520 2.53 3.63 13.02
N ASN A 521 2.92 4.88 13.22
CA ASN A 521 3.22 5.46 14.53
C ASN A 521 2.72 6.90 14.67
N LYS A 522 2.37 7.54 13.54
CA LYS A 522 1.75 8.86 13.45
C LYS A 522 1.10 8.97 12.07
N ASP A 523 0.26 9.97 11.87
CA ASP A 523 -0.22 10.36 10.55
C ASP A 523 0.91 11.07 9.76
N HIS A 524 1.69 10.31 8.99
CA HIS A 524 2.72 10.88 8.11
C HIS A 524 2.13 11.52 6.86
N PHE A 525 0.89 11.22 6.51
CA PHE A 525 0.22 11.79 5.34
C PHE A 525 -0.13 13.26 5.59
N THR A 526 -0.79 13.56 6.71
CA THR A 526 -1.04 14.95 7.13
C THR A 526 0.24 15.62 7.62
N HIS A 527 1.04 14.95 8.45
CA HIS A 527 2.26 15.52 9.05
C HIS A 527 3.54 14.99 8.40
N VAL A 528 3.80 15.47 7.19
CA VAL A 528 4.92 15.06 6.33
C VAL A 528 6.26 15.37 7.01
N GLY A 529 6.87 14.33 7.58
CA GLY A 529 8.16 14.42 8.26
C GLY A 529 9.34 13.92 7.42
N PRO A 530 10.57 13.97 7.97
CA PRO A 530 11.78 13.56 7.27
C PRO A 530 11.75 12.14 6.71
N GLU A 531 11.08 11.20 7.38
CA GLU A 531 10.94 9.81 6.93
C GLU A 531 10.21 9.70 5.60
N LEU A 532 9.00 10.28 5.50
CA LEU A 532 8.23 10.28 4.26
C LEU A 532 8.92 11.10 3.15
N ILE A 533 9.54 12.22 3.51
CA ILE A 533 10.33 13.03 2.57
C ILE A 533 11.46 12.18 1.95
N ASN A 534 12.20 11.44 2.78
CA ASN A 534 13.28 10.56 2.31
C ASN A 534 12.76 9.43 1.43
N HIS A 535 11.61 8.82 1.78
CA HIS A 535 10.98 7.81 0.94
C HIS A 535 10.62 8.39 -0.44
N ILE A 536 9.95 9.54 -0.49
CA ILE A 536 9.56 10.19 -1.75
C ILE A 536 10.81 10.55 -2.57
N ASN A 537 11.82 11.18 -1.96
CA ASN A 537 13.06 11.54 -2.64
C ASN A 537 13.75 10.30 -3.24
N SER A 538 13.86 9.22 -2.48
CA SER A 538 14.50 7.98 -2.96
C SER A 538 13.77 7.32 -4.14
N LEU A 539 12.46 7.55 -4.26
CA LEU A 539 11.64 6.94 -5.32
C LEU A 539 11.52 7.82 -6.56
N VAL A 540 11.46 9.15 -6.42
CA VAL A 540 11.16 10.08 -7.53
C VAL A 540 12.12 11.27 -7.66
N VAL A 541 13.19 11.36 -6.88
CA VAL A 541 14.21 12.42 -6.99
C VAL A 541 15.58 11.82 -7.25
N ASP A 542 16.06 11.01 -6.31
CA ASP A 542 17.43 10.52 -6.23
C ASP A 542 17.60 9.22 -7.02
N PRO A 543 18.40 9.21 -8.11
CA PRO A 543 18.68 7.99 -8.85
C PRO A 543 19.67 7.08 -8.11
N ILE A 544 19.58 5.78 -8.35
CA ILE A 544 20.63 4.85 -7.91
C ILE A 544 21.89 5.13 -8.72
N LYS A 545 23.03 5.30 -8.03
CA LYS A 545 24.34 5.42 -8.68
C LYS A 545 24.68 4.10 -9.40
N ALA A 546 24.99 4.20 -10.69
CA ALA A 546 25.36 3.08 -11.55
C ALA A 546 26.51 2.27 -10.92
#